data_AF-A0AAW1P0B5-F1
#
_entry.id   AF-A0AAW1P0B5-F1
#
_cell.length_a   1.000
_cell.length_b   1.000
_cell.length_c   1.000
_cell.angle_alpha   90.00
_cell.angle_beta   90.00
_cell.angle_gamma   90.00
#
_symmetry.space_group_name_H-M   'P 1'
#
loop_
_entity.id
_entity.type
_entity.pdbx_description
1 polymer ?
#
loop_
_entity_poly.entity_id
_entity_poly.type
_entity_poly.pdbx_seq_one_letter_code
_entity_poly.pdbx_strand_id
1 'polypeptide(L)'
;MAGLDNSWQEIDRSTPAGRALWRIYGGDPSGRAAGNSFSAENRARQAARSPKAPSTQSEAPPPPPHSPQKARTPVPRVGSASSPKRRTPSVASLRGRRTADSIQAETRQQQDALLAAPLPAPKGPCMDDKEKARLAEKMELNGRDPSELPAGPTHMLGTRKDRERQELEAMFDEALQHIQECKARLCVCDDGSPSWELAPEAVAIKRELARHVDDLKRIDALLMGA
;
A
#
# COMPACT_ATOMS: atom_id res chain seq x y z
N MET A 1 -27.04 11.54 -44.85
CA MET A 1 -26.29 11.57 -43.57
C MET A 1 -26.51 10.24 -42.86
N ALA A 2 -25.75 9.22 -43.26
CA ALA A 2 -25.80 7.88 -42.66
C ALA A 2 -24.34 7.45 -42.46
N GLY A 3 -23.93 7.12 -41.25
CA GLY A 3 -22.58 6.61 -41.03
C GLY A 3 -21.92 6.81 -39.65
N LEU A 4 -22.66 7.16 -38.59
CA LEU A 4 -22.07 7.27 -37.24
C LEU A 4 -22.67 6.30 -36.22
N ASP A 5 -23.81 5.68 -36.49
CA ASP A 5 -24.48 4.83 -35.50
C ASP A 5 -23.93 3.40 -35.41
N ASN A 6 -23.10 2.97 -36.37
CA ASN A 6 -22.52 1.61 -36.42
C ASN A 6 -21.03 1.52 -36.05
N SER A 7 -20.30 2.63 -35.94
CA SER A 7 -18.87 2.61 -35.62
C SER A 7 -18.57 2.08 -34.22
N TRP A 8 -19.52 2.21 -33.29
CA TRP A 8 -19.41 1.64 -31.94
C TRP A 8 -19.60 0.12 -31.90
N GLN A 9 -20.30 -0.47 -32.88
CA GLN A 9 -20.43 -1.94 -32.97
C GLN A 9 -19.17 -2.60 -33.54
N GLU A 10 -18.37 -1.85 -34.31
CA GLU A 10 -17.09 -2.34 -34.84
C GLU A 10 -15.98 -2.41 -33.78
N ILE A 11 -16.11 -1.70 -32.66
CA ILE A 11 -15.13 -1.69 -31.56
C ILE A 11 -15.66 -2.54 -30.40
N ASP A 12 -15.67 -3.86 -30.59
CA ASP A 12 -16.05 -4.82 -29.56
C ASP A 12 -14.84 -5.33 -28.74
N ARG A 13 -15.07 -6.17 -27.73
CA ARG A 13 -13.98 -6.78 -26.92
C ARG A 13 -13.08 -7.74 -27.71
N SER A 14 -13.48 -8.15 -28.91
CA SER A 14 -12.68 -9.03 -29.79
C SER A 14 -11.68 -8.24 -30.63
N THR A 15 -11.90 -6.94 -30.82
CA THR A 15 -10.93 -6.04 -31.48
C THR A 15 -9.82 -5.55 -30.55
N PRO A 16 -8.61 -5.28 -31.08
CA PRO A 16 -7.50 -4.69 -30.30
C PRO A 16 -7.87 -3.34 -29.66
N ALA A 17 -8.63 -2.50 -30.39
CA ALA A 17 -9.08 -1.20 -29.92
C ALA A 17 -10.08 -1.33 -28.76
N GLY A 18 -11.05 -2.23 -28.85
CA GLY A 18 -11.99 -2.48 -27.74
C GLY A 18 -11.34 -3.13 -26.53
N ARG A 19 -10.32 -3.98 -26.71
CA ARG A 19 -9.48 -4.48 -25.60
C ARG A 19 -8.69 -3.36 -24.92
N ALA A 20 -8.13 -2.42 -25.69
CA ALA A 20 -7.40 -1.28 -25.14
C ALA A 20 -8.33 -0.36 -24.34
N LEU A 21 -9.50 -0.02 -24.89
CA LEU A 21 -10.52 0.75 -24.19
C LEU A 21 -11.02 0.03 -22.93
N TRP A 22 -11.22 -1.28 -22.98
CA TRP A 22 -11.60 -2.05 -21.80
C TRP A 22 -10.49 -2.14 -20.76
N ARG A 23 -9.21 -2.12 -21.14
CA ARG A 23 -8.10 -1.98 -20.18
C ARG A 23 -8.08 -0.61 -19.50
N ILE A 24 -8.41 0.45 -20.26
CA ILE A 24 -8.46 1.83 -19.74
C ILE A 24 -9.65 2.02 -18.78
N TYR A 25 -10.85 1.54 -19.14
CA TYR A 25 -12.08 1.82 -18.39
C TYR A 25 -12.57 0.64 -17.51
N GLY A 26 -12.27 -0.60 -17.87
CA GLY A 26 -12.69 -1.81 -17.16
C GLY A 26 -11.82 -2.17 -15.94
N GLY A 27 -10.76 -1.38 -15.71
CA GLY A 27 -9.73 -1.60 -14.70
C GLY A 27 -8.68 -2.59 -15.18
N ASP A 28 -7.41 -2.24 -14.98
CA ASP A 28 -6.28 -3.10 -15.34
C ASP A 28 -6.42 -4.46 -14.64
N PRO A 29 -6.58 -5.58 -15.37
CA PRO A 29 -6.66 -6.90 -14.77
C PRO A 29 -5.38 -7.24 -14.00
N SER A 30 -4.23 -6.67 -14.39
CA SER A 30 -2.97 -6.83 -13.66
C SER A 30 -3.00 -6.08 -12.32
N GLY A 31 -3.57 -4.88 -12.29
CA GLY A 31 -3.77 -4.10 -11.06
C GLY A 31 -4.76 -4.76 -10.09
N ARG A 32 -5.85 -5.36 -10.60
CA ARG A 32 -6.77 -6.16 -9.77
C ARG A 32 -6.10 -7.44 -9.23
N ALA A 33 -5.33 -8.13 -10.07
CA ALA A 33 -4.59 -9.31 -9.63
C ALA A 33 -3.54 -8.98 -8.55
N ALA A 34 -2.81 -7.87 -8.72
CA ALA A 34 -1.85 -7.36 -7.74
C ALA A 34 -2.53 -6.90 -6.44
N GLY A 35 -3.68 -6.24 -6.51
CA GLY A 35 -4.47 -5.87 -5.33
C GLY A 35 -4.99 -7.10 -4.57
N ASN A 36 -5.43 -8.14 -5.30
CA ASN A 36 -5.90 -9.39 -4.71
C ASN A 36 -4.75 -10.17 -4.04
N SER A 37 -3.58 -10.24 -4.67
CA SER A 37 -2.40 -10.90 -4.07
C SER A 37 -1.92 -10.15 -2.82
N PHE A 38 -1.84 -8.82 -2.87
CA PHE A 38 -1.51 -7.99 -1.71
C PHE A 38 -2.52 -8.16 -0.57
N SER A 39 -3.82 -8.17 -0.87
CA SER A 39 -4.88 -8.41 0.11
C SER A 39 -4.79 -9.81 0.73
N ALA A 40 -4.46 -10.83 -0.06
CA ALA A 40 -4.27 -12.20 0.43
C ALA A 40 -3.04 -12.32 1.34
N GLU A 41 -1.92 -11.71 0.94
CA GLU A 41 -0.69 -11.71 1.75
C GLU A 41 -0.88 -10.94 3.06
N ASN A 42 -1.56 -9.79 3.02
CA ASN A 42 -1.83 -9.01 4.22
C ASN A 42 -2.80 -9.75 5.17
N ARG A 43 -3.81 -10.45 4.64
CA ARG A 43 -4.65 -11.37 5.44
C ARG A 43 -3.85 -12.52 6.05
N ALA A 44 -2.92 -13.12 5.31
CA ALA A 44 -2.06 -14.18 5.83
C ALA A 44 -1.12 -13.67 6.95
N ARG A 45 -0.54 -12.48 6.78
CA ARG A 45 0.28 -11.81 7.80
C ARG A 45 -0.52 -11.44 9.04
N GLN A 46 -1.76 -10.96 8.88
CA GLN A 46 -2.67 -10.71 9.99
C GLN A 46 -3.07 -12.00 10.70
N ALA A 47 -3.38 -13.07 9.95
CA ALA A 47 -3.68 -14.39 10.53
C ALA A 47 -2.47 -14.99 11.27
N ALA A 48 -1.25 -14.74 10.82
CA ALA A 48 -0.02 -15.16 11.51
C ALA A 48 0.30 -14.31 12.75
N ARG A 49 -0.12 -13.04 12.77
CA ARG A 49 0.08 -12.10 13.89
C ARG A 49 -1.02 -12.16 14.93
N SER A 50 -2.24 -12.59 14.57
CA SER A 50 -3.29 -12.87 15.52
C SER A 50 -2.89 -14.14 16.29
N PRO A 51 -2.60 -14.06 17.61
CA PRO A 51 -2.47 -15.27 18.41
C PRO A 51 -3.79 -16.03 18.24
N LYS A 52 -3.70 -17.31 17.87
CA LYS A 52 -4.86 -18.21 17.78
C LYS A 52 -5.70 -18.06 19.05
N ALA A 53 -6.75 -17.25 18.99
CA ALA A 53 -7.88 -17.42 19.87
C ALA A 53 -8.37 -18.84 19.59
N PRO A 54 -8.58 -19.69 20.62
CA PRO A 54 -8.96 -21.06 20.40
C PRO A 54 -10.26 -21.08 19.60
N SER A 55 -10.16 -21.57 18.36
CA SER A 55 -11.27 -21.87 17.49
C SER A 55 -12.21 -22.82 18.25
N THR A 56 -13.42 -22.35 18.57
CA THR A 56 -14.52 -23.23 18.96
C THR A 56 -15.05 -23.91 17.71
N GLN A 57 -14.26 -24.82 17.14
CA GLN A 57 -14.74 -25.82 16.21
C GLN A 57 -14.63 -27.20 16.87
N SER A 58 -15.83 -27.68 17.21
CA SER A 58 -16.24 -29.04 17.47
C SER A 58 -15.33 -30.11 16.84
N GLU A 59 -14.43 -30.71 17.62
CA GLU A 59 -14.00 -32.09 17.44
C GLU A 59 -13.53 -32.64 18.81
N ALA A 60 -13.79 -33.92 19.06
CA ALA A 60 -13.88 -34.55 20.38
C ALA A 60 -12.63 -34.36 21.28
N PRO A 61 -12.80 -34.20 22.61
CA PRO A 61 -11.67 -33.94 23.50
C PRO A 61 -10.88 -35.22 23.83
N PRO A 62 -9.54 -35.23 23.70
CA PRO A 62 -8.68 -36.20 24.39
C PRO A 62 -8.62 -35.93 25.90
N PRO A 63 -8.34 -36.94 26.75
CA PRO A 63 -8.47 -36.82 28.20
C PRO A 63 -7.44 -35.83 28.80
N PRO A 64 -7.83 -35.02 29.80
CA PRO A 64 -6.94 -34.03 30.39
C PRO A 64 -5.89 -34.68 31.31
N PRO A 65 -4.64 -34.14 31.37
CA PRO A 65 -3.68 -34.53 32.39
C PRO A 65 -4.16 -34.08 33.78
N HIS A 66 -3.96 -34.94 34.77
CA HIS A 66 -4.38 -34.72 36.16
C HIS A 66 -3.84 -33.39 36.72
N SER A 67 -4.74 -32.49 37.09
CA SER A 67 -4.43 -31.27 37.83
C SER A 67 -4.52 -31.53 39.34
N PRO A 68 -3.67 -30.91 40.18
CA PRO A 68 -3.71 -31.08 41.62
C PRO A 68 -5.01 -30.52 42.20
N GLN A 69 -5.62 -31.27 43.12
CA GLN A 69 -6.91 -30.94 43.74
C GLN A 69 -6.85 -29.60 44.50
N LYS A 70 -7.68 -28.64 44.09
CA LYS A 70 -7.94 -27.42 44.87
C LYS A 70 -8.86 -27.74 46.03
N ALA A 71 -8.51 -27.26 47.23
CA ALA A 71 -9.34 -27.41 48.43
C ALA A 71 -10.74 -26.81 48.22
N ARG A 72 -11.78 -27.63 48.44
CA ARG A 72 -13.18 -27.23 48.33
C ARG A 72 -13.70 -26.76 49.69
N THR A 73 -13.99 -25.47 49.81
CA THR A 73 -14.81 -24.95 50.91
C THR A 73 -16.30 -25.18 50.60
N PRO A 74 -17.10 -25.70 51.54
CA PRO A 74 -18.51 -25.95 51.32
C PRO A 74 -19.29 -24.63 51.39
N VAL A 75 -19.69 -24.12 50.23
CA VAL A 75 -20.65 -23.00 50.15
C VAL A 75 -22.07 -23.57 50.15
N PRO A 76 -23.01 -23.05 50.98
CA PRO A 76 -24.39 -23.50 50.99
C PRO A 76 -25.03 -23.34 49.60
N ARG A 77 -25.45 -24.46 49.01
CA ARG A 77 -26.21 -24.45 47.75
C ARG A 77 -27.67 -24.15 48.06
N VAL A 78 -28.11 -22.93 47.77
CA VAL A 78 -29.54 -22.64 47.65
C VAL A 78 -30.10 -23.42 46.45
N GLY A 79 -31.11 -24.26 46.70
CA GLY A 79 -31.70 -25.13 45.70
C GLY A 79 -32.26 -24.34 44.52
N SER A 80 -31.93 -24.78 43.31
CA SER A 80 -32.56 -24.31 42.08
C SER A 80 -34.01 -24.80 42.07
N ALA A 81 -34.92 -23.96 42.57
CA ALA A 81 -36.33 -24.11 42.31
C ALA A 81 -36.56 -23.83 40.82
N SER A 82 -37.04 -24.85 40.10
CA SER A 82 -37.61 -24.75 38.76
C SER A 82 -38.51 -23.52 38.64
N SER A 83 -38.01 -22.48 37.99
CA SER A 83 -38.79 -21.26 37.72
C SER A 83 -39.61 -21.48 36.44
N PRO A 84 -40.95 -21.33 36.46
CA PRO A 84 -41.75 -21.44 35.26
C PRO A 84 -41.38 -20.29 34.31
N LYS A 85 -41.41 -20.57 33.00
CA LYS A 85 -41.17 -19.62 31.89
C LYS A 85 -41.60 -18.19 32.27
N ARG A 86 -40.62 -17.36 32.60
CA ARG A 86 -40.79 -15.91 32.74
C ARG A 86 -41.25 -15.41 31.38
N ARG A 87 -42.55 -15.12 31.25
CA ARG A 87 -43.03 -14.18 30.23
C ARG A 87 -42.25 -12.90 30.45
N THR A 88 -41.35 -12.55 29.54
CA THR A 88 -40.75 -11.21 29.51
C THR A 88 -41.92 -10.23 29.46
N PRO A 89 -42.07 -9.30 30.42
CA PRO A 89 -43.06 -8.26 30.26
C PRO A 89 -42.70 -7.52 28.98
N SER A 90 -43.64 -7.49 28.04
CA SER A 90 -43.57 -6.61 26.88
C SER A 90 -43.16 -5.23 27.38
N VAL A 91 -42.11 -4.67 26.80
CA VAL A 91 -41.51 -3.37 27.15
C VAL A 91 -42.51 -2.20 26.96
N ALA A 92 -43.75 -2.49 26.57
CA ALA A 92 -44.82 -1.55 26.26
C ALA A 92 -45.44 -0.79 27.44
N SER A 93 -44.90 -0.81 28.66
CA SER A 93 -45.53 -0.06 29.78
C SER A 93 -44.60 0.47 30.87
N LEU A 94 -43.42 0.96 30.49
CA LEU A 94 -42.75 1.97 31.33
C LEU A 94 -43.43 3.32 31.07
N ARG A 95 -44.37 3.72 31.93
CA ARG A 95 -45.03 5.05 31.86
C ARG A 95 -43.96 6.14 31.75
N GLY A 96 -44.03 6.94 30.69
CA GLY A 96 -43.16 8.10 30.47
C GLY A 96 -42.05 7.93 29.42
N ARG A 97 -41.83 6.74 28.86
CA ARG A 97 -40.90 6.56 27.72
C ARG A 97 -41.64 6.66 26.39
N ARG A 98 -41.20 7.57 25.51
CA ARG A 98 -41.68 7.67 24.13
C ARG A 98 -41.36 6.37 23.39
N THR A 99 -42.26 5.93 22.52
CA THR A 99 -42.03 4.75 21.67
C THR A 99 -40.93 5.04 20.65
N ALA A 100 -40.21 4.02 20.21
CA ALA A 100 -39.15 4.19 19.20
C ALA A 100 -39.68 4.85 17.92
N ASP A 101 -40.90 4.48 17.51
CA ASP A 101 -41.55 5.05 16.33
C ASP A 101 -41.86 6.55 16.50
N SER A 102 -42.26 6.98 17.70
CA SER A 102 -42.47 8.39 18.03
C SER A 102 -41.16 9.19 17.93
N ILE A 103 -40.05 8.62 18.40
CA ILE A 103 -38.74 9.28 18.35
C ILE A 103 -38.27 9.39 16.89
N GLN A 104 -38.46 8.34 16.10
CA GLN A 104 -38.09 8.34 14.67
C GLN A 104 -38.92 9.34 13.87
N ALA A 105 -40.24 9.45 14.14
CA ALA A 105 -41.11 10.42 13.50
C ALA A 105 -40.70 11.87 13.82
N GLU A 106 -40.39 12.16 15.08
CA GLU A 106 -39.90 13.48 15.52
C GLU A 106 -38.54 13.81 14.87
N THR A 107 -37.64 12.83 14.77
CA THR A 107 -36.32 13.02 14.14
C THR A 107 -36.46 13.32 12.65
N ARG A 108 -37.35 12.62 11.93
CA ARG A 108 -37.64 12.88 10.52
C ARG A 108 -38.25 14.27 10.32
N GLN A 109 -39.21 14.64 11.17
CA GLN A 109 -39.82 15.96 11.11
C GLN A 109 -38.81 17.09 11.34
N GLN A 110 -37.83 16.89 12.24
CA GLN A 110 -36.73 17.85 12.45
C GLN A 110 -35.80 17.93 11.24
N GLN A 111 -35.48 16.79 10.60
CA GLN A 111 -34.68 16.78 9.37
C GLN A 111 -35.39 17.48 8.23
N ASP A 112 -36.68 17.21 8.03
CA ASP A 112 -37.49 17.85 6.99
C ASP A 112 -37.59 19.37 7.24
N ALA A 113 -37.72 19.80 8.50
CA ALA A 113 -37.71 21.21 8.86
C ALA A 113 -36.36 21.89 8.59
N LEU A 114 -35.24 21.20 8.84
CA LEU A 114 -33.89 21.72 8.54
C LEU A 114 -33.64 21.81 7.02
N LEU A 115 -34.17 20.86 6.25
CA LEU A 115 -34.07 20.87 4.78
C LEU A 115 -35.00 21.92 4.15
N ALA A 116 -36.16 22.18 4.74
CA ALA A 116 -37.10 23.19 4.27
C ALA A 116 -36.72 24.62 4.69
N ALA A 117 -35.91 24.77 5.73
CA ALA A 117 -35.45 26.09 6.18
C ALA A 117 -34.46 26.67 5.14
N PRO A 118 -34.72 27.88 4.61
CA PRO A 118 -33.77 28.53 3.72
C PRO A 118 -32.47 28.80 4.48
N LEU A 119 -31.39 28.13 4.08
CA LEU A 119 -30.08 28.34 4.67
C LEU A 119 -29.67 29.80 4.44
N PRO A 120 -29.20 30.52 5.48
CA PRO A 120 -28.70 31.87 5.29
C PRO A 120 -27.54 31.85 4.30
N ALA A 121 -27.52 32.81 3.37
CA ALA A 121 -26.41 32.94 2.44
C ALA A 121 -25.09 33.01 3.22
N PRO A 122 -24.05 32.24 2.84
CA PRO A 122 -22.78 32.24 3.53
C PRO A 122 -22.21 33.66 3.55
N LYS A 123 -21.89 34.16 4.75
CA LYS A 123 -21.33 35.51 4.93
C LYS A 123 -19.84 35.46 4.59
N GLY A 124 -19.53 35.74 3.33
CA GLY A 124 -18.17 35.93 2.85
C GLY A 124 -17.38 34.63 2.62
N PRO A 125 -16.10 34.75 2.22
CA PRO A 125 -15.22 33.62 2.00
C PRO A 125 -15.09 32.78 3.28
N CYS A 126 -15.37 31.49 3.18
CA CYS A 126 -15.32 30.53 4.30
C CYS A 126 -13.93 30.37 4.92
N MET A 127 -12.89 30.88 4.27
CA MET A 127 -11.51 30.83 4.74
C MET A 127 -10.87 32.19 4.57
N ASP A 128 -10.24 32.67 5.63
CA ASP A 128 -9.38 33.84 5.59
C ASP A 128 -8.16 33.58 4.71
N ASP A 129 -7.57 34.62 4.13
CA ASP A 129 -6.42 34.44 3.23
C ASP A 129 -5.21 33.79 3.92
N LYS A 130 -5.09 33.95 5.25
CA LYS A 130 -4.10 33.24 6.08
C LYS A 130 -4.36 31.73 6.12
N GLU A 131 -5.62 31.32 6.16
CA GLU A 131 -5.98 29.90 6.21
C GLU A 131 -5.83 29.26 4.83
N LYS A 132 -6.12 30.01 3.75
CA LYS A 132 -5.83 29.57 2.38
C LYS A 132 -4.34 29.33 2.18
N ALA A 133 -3.48 30.23 2.67
CA ALA A 133 -2.03 30.06 2.60
C ALA A 133 -1.57 28.80 3.35
N ARG A 134 -2.08 28.57 4.57
CA ARG A 134 -1.78 27.35 5.34
C ARG A 134 -2.26 26.08 4.65
N LEU A 135 -3.42 26.13 3.99
CA LEU A 135 -3.95 24.99 3.23
C LEU A 135 -3.10 24.72 1.98
N ALA A 136 -2.66 25.77 1.27
CA ALA A 136 -1.78 25.64 0.12
C ALA A 136 -0.45 24.98 0.52
N GLU A 137 0.17 25.44 1.61
CA GLU A 137 1.39 24.86 2.16
C GLU A 137 1.20 23.37 2.55
N LYS A 138 0.06 23.04 3.17
CA LYS A 138 -0.27 21.64 3.50
C LYS A 138 -0.48 20.77 2.27
N MET A 139 -1.03 21.32 1.19
CA MET A 139 -1.22 20.62 -0.08
C MET A 139 0.10 20.40 -0.82
N GLU A 140 1.00 21.39 -0.81
CA GLU A 140 2.36 21.24 -1.34
C GLU A 140 3.13 20.12 -0.63
N LEU A 141 2.92 19.97 0.67
CA LEU A 141 3.52 18.91 1.48
C LEU A 141 2.77 17.56 1.43
N ASN A 142 1.74 17.41 0.57
CA ASN A 142 0.88 16.22 0.53
C ASN A 142 0.34 15.80 1.92
N GLY A 143 0.12 16.77 2.81
CA GLY A 143 -0.33 16.53 4.18
C GLY A 143 0.74 16.02 5.16
N ARG A 144 2.03 16.07 4.83
CA ARG A 144 3.12 15.83 5.80
C ARG A 144 3.43 17.11 6.57
N ASP A 145 3.47 17.02 7.90
CA ASP A 145 3.82 18.15 8.73
C ASP A 145 5.32 18.49 8.58
N PRO A 146 5.68 19.79 8.46
CA PRO A 146 7.07 20.20 8.22
C PRO A 146 8.02 19.84 9.38
N SER A 147 7.48 19.54 10.57
CA SER A 147 8.25 19.05 11.72
C SER A 147 8.67 17.58 11.62
N GLU A 148 8.09 16.81 10.70
CA GLU A 148 8.42 15.40 10.48
C GLU A 148 9.38 15.16 9.30
N LEU A 149 9.83 16.22 8.61
CA LEU A 149 10.85 16.08 7.56
C LEU A 149 12.17 15.61 8.21
N PRO A 150 12.62 14.35 7.98
CA PRO A 150 13.94 13.96 8.43
C PRO A 150 14.97 14.80 7.65
N ALA A 151 15.86 15.47 8.38
CA ALA A 151 17.03 16.14 7.83
C ALA A 151 18.04 15.11 7.30
N GLY A 152 17.69 14.44 6.21
CA GLY A 152 18.51 13.41 5.58
C GLY A 152 17.97 13.05 4.20
N PRO A 153 18.85 12.61 3.28
CA PRO A 153 18.44 12.20 1.96
C PRO A 153 17.40 11.10 2.12
N THR A 154 16.22 11.37 1.58
CA THR A 154 15.08 10.47 1.61
C THR A 154 15.45 9.27 0.76
N HIS A 155 16.04 8.24 1.38
CA HIS A 155 16.11 6.92 0.75
C HIS A 155 14.66 6.48 0.54
N MET A 156 14.20 6.66 -0.69
CA MET A 156 12.89 6.26 -1.15
C MET A 156 12.65 4.82 -0.71
N LEU A 157 11.44 4.54 -0.21
CA LEU A 157 10.91 3.20 -0.01
C LEU A 157 10.75 2.52 -1.38
N GLY A 158 11.87 2.27 -2.06
CA GLY A 158 11.95 1.34 -3.17
C GLY A 158 11.66 -0.05 -2.65
N THR A 159 11.02 -0.86 -3.48
CA THR A 159 10.97 -2.30 -3.23
C THR A 159 12.39 -2.85 -3.12
N ARG A 160 12.57 -4.03 -2.51
CA ARG A 160 13.91 -4.66 -2.42
C ARG A 160 14.59 -4.74 -3.80
N LYS A 161 13.80 -4.94 -4.86
CA LYS A 161 14.26 -4.93 -6.25
C LYS A 161 14.79 -3.56 -6.70
N ASP A 162 14.11 -2.47 -6.32
CA ASP A 162 14.55 -1.12 -6.66
C ASP A 162 15.87 -0.78 -5.96
N ARG A 163 16.08 -1.28 -4.74
CA ARG A 163 17.36 -1.15 -4.04
C ARG A 163 18.47 -1.95 -4.71
N GLU A 164 18.22 -3.21 -5.06
CA GLU A 164 19.19 -4.06 -5.78
C GLU A 164 19.54 -3.45 -7.14
N ARG A 165 18.54 -2.89 -7.85
CA ARG A 165 18.75 -2.14 -9.10
C ARG A 165 19.58 -0.88 -8.88
N GLN A 166 19.30 -0.10 -7.85
CA GLN A 166 20.06 1.11 -7.53
C GLN A 166 21.52 0.79 -7.17
N GLU A 167 21.76 -0.33 -6.47
CA GLU A 167 23.11 -0.82 -6.19
C GLU A 167 23.84 -1.24 -7.48
N LEU A 168 23.15 -1.87 -8.43
CA LEU A 168 23.71 -2.21 -9.75
C LEU A 168 24.00 -0.97 -10.61
N GLU A 169 23.12 0.02 -10.61
CA GLU A 169 23.31 1.30 -11.30
C GLU A 169 24.52 2.06 -10.71
N ALA A 170 24.67 2.07 -9.38
CA ALA A 170 25.84 2.67 -8.73
C ALA A 170 27.17 1.97 -9.11
N MET A 171 27.18 0.63 -9.15
CA MET A 171 28.36 -0.13 -9.62
C MET A 171 28.66 0.12 -11.10
N PHE A 172 27.63 0.34 -11.92
CA PHE A 172 27.78 0.69 -13.33
C PHE A 172 28.46 2.05 -13.52
N ASP A 173 28.00 3.06 -12.77
CA ASP A 173 28.59 4.41 -12.80
C ASP A 173 30.04 4.41 -12.31
N GLU A 174 30.36 3.65 -11.26
CA GLU A 174 31.72 3.48 -10.76
C GLU A 174 32.64 2.83 -11.82
N ALA A 175 32.19 1.75 -12.46
CA ALA A 175 32.95 1.10 -13.53
C ALA A 175 33.18 2.02 -14.74
N LEU A 176 32.19 2.87 -15.09
CA LEU A 176 32.35 3.87 -16.13
C LEU A 176 33.39 4.94 -15.77
N GLN A 177 33.40 5.40 -14.52
CA GLN A 177 34.41 6.36 -14.05
C GLN A 177 35.82 5.78 -14.17
N HIS A 178 36.03 4.54 -13.71
CA HIS A 178 37.33 3.88 -13.85
C HIS A 178 37.77 3.66 -15.30
N ILE A 179 36.84 3.38 -16.21
CA ILE A 179 37.14 3.31 -17.65
C ILE A 179 37.60 4.68 -18.18
N GLN A 180 36.96 5.77 -17.76
CA GLN A 180 37.37 7.11 -18.15
C GLN A 180 38.74 7.46 -17.60
N GLU A 181 39.04 7.11 -16.35
CA GLU A 181 40.37 7.28 -15.74
C GLU A 181 41.45 6.48 -16.48
N CYS A 182 41.18 5.21 -16.80
CA CYS A 182 42.09 4.36 -17.57
C CYS A 182 42.36 4.93 -18.96
N LYS A 183 41.32 5.44 -19.64
CA LYS A 183 41.47 6.13 -20.93
C LYS A 183 42.29 7.39 -20.80
N ALA A 184 42.07 8.20 -19.77
CA ALA A 184 42.85 9.40 -19.52
C ALA A 184 44.33 9.07 -19.27
N ARG A 185 44.61 8.02 -18.49
CA ARG A 185 45.98 7.52 -18.27
C ARG A 185 46.62 7.05 -19.58
N LEU A 186 45.90 6.31 -20.42
CA LEU A 186 46.39 5.90 -21.74
C LEU A 186 46.70 7.12 -22.64
N CYS A 187 45.86 8.15 -22.63
CA CYS A 187 46.13 9.39 -23.37
C CYS A 187 47.39 10.11 -22.87
N VAL A 188 47.71 10.05 -21.57
CA VAL A 188 48.95 10.63 -21.02
C VAL A 188 50.17 9.80 -21.41
N CYS A 189 50.03 8.48 -21.51
CA CYS A 189 51.09 7.59 -21.97
C CYS A 189 51.31 7.60 -23.49
N ASP A 190 50.36 8.10 -24.27
CA ASP A 190 50.47 8.24 -25.71
C ASP A 190 51.40 9.41 -26.05
N ASP A 191 52.66 9.08 -26.31
CA ASP A 191 53.70 10.00 -26.79
C ASP A 191 53.69 10.15 -28.32
N GLY A 192 52.71 9.57 -29.02
CA GLY A 192 52.61 9.53 -30.47
C GLY A 192 53.54 8.51 -31.14
N SER A 193 54.29 7.71 -30.38
CA SER A 193 55.18 6.67 -30.90
C SER A 193 54.51 5.29 -30.92
N PRO A 194 54.59 4.51 -32.00
CA PRO A 194 54.03 3.14 -32.01
C PRO A 194 54.63 2.21 -30.94
N SER A 195 55.74 2.61 -30.30
CA SER A 195 56.36 1.88 -29.19
C SER A 195 55.63 2.00 -27.86
N TRP A 196 54.81 3.04 -27.62
CA TRP A 196 54.12 3.19 -26.33
C TRP A 196 53.07 2.10 -26.11
N GLU A 197 52.53 1.53 -27.20
CA GLU A 197 51.54 0.46 -27.12
C GLU A 197 52.06 -0.82 -26.45
N LEU A 198 53.38 -1.03 -26.53
CA LEU A 198 54.11 -2.15 -25.94
C LEU A 198 54.70 -1.80 -24.57
N ALA A 199 54.56 -0.55 -24.12
CA ALA A 199 55.02 -0.16 -22.80
C ALA A 199 54.29 -0.98 -21.73
N PRO A 200 55.02 -1.52 -20.73
CA PRO A 200 54.43 -2.41 -19.73
C PRO A 200 53.27 -1.74 -18.97
N GLU A 201 53.35 -0.42 -18.77
CA GLU A 201 52.31 0.37 -18.14
C GLU A 201 51.04 0.48 -19.02
N ALA A 202 51.20 0.75 -20.32
CA ALA A 202 50.07 0.78 -21.26
C ALA A 202 49.38 -0.59 -21.38
N VAL A 203 50.15 -1.68 -21.38
CA VAL A 203 49.62 -3.05 -21.39
C VAL A 203 48.85 -3.35 -20.10
N ALA A 204 49.35 -2.92 -18.94
CA ALA A 204 48.65 -3.07 -17.66
C ALA A 204 47.31 -2.30 -17.66
N ILE A 205 47.31 -1.04 -18.11
CA ILE A 205 46.10 -0.22 -18.17
C ILE A 205 45.09 -0.80 -19.17
N LYS A 206 45.53 -1.29 -20.34
CA LYS A 206 44.66 -1.98 -21.32
C LYS A 206 44.02 -3.24 -20.72
N ARG A 207 44.75 -3.97 -19.87
CA ARG A 207 44.23 -5.16 -19.17
C ARG A 207 43.21 -4.79 -18.10
N GLU A 208 43.43 -3.71 -17.35
CA GLU A 208 42.44 -3.16 -16.40
C GLU A 208 41.17 -2.69 -17.12
N LEU A 209 41.33 -1.95 -18.24
CA LEU A 209 40.23 -1.53 -19.09
C LEU A 209 39.39 -2.72 -19.57
N ALA A 210 40.04 -3.80 -20.03
CA ALA A 210 39.35 -5.00 -20.48
C ALA A 210 38.52 -5.65 -19.35
N ARG A 211 39.06 -5.69 -18.12
CA ARG A 211 38.33 -6.22 -16.95
C ARG A 211 37.09 -5.38 -16.64
N HIS A 212 37.22 -4.05 -16.58
CA HIS A 212 36.08 -3.17 -16.32
C HIS A 212 35.01 -3.22 -17.43
N VAL A 213 35.42 -3.39 -18.69
CA VAL A 213 34.47 -3.60 -19.80
C VAL A 213 33.70 -4.91 -19.63
N ASP A 214 34.35 -5.98 -19.17
CA ASP A 214 33.67 -7.25 -18.89
C ASP A 214 32.76 -7.16 -17.65
N ASP A 215 33.15 -6.39 -16.62
CA ASP A 215 32.30 -6.10 -15.47
C ASP A 215 31.05 -5.30 -15.89
N LEU A 216 31.18 -4.30 -16.77
CA LEU A 216 30.03 -3.57 -17.32
C LEU A 216 29.07 -4.49 -18.07
N LYS A 217 29.59 -5.39 -18.94
CA LYS A 217 28.73 -6.37 -19.64
C LYS A 217 27.99 -7.27 -18.66
N ARG A 218 28.62 -7.64 -17.55
CA ARG A 218 28.01 -8.46 -16.50
C ARG A 218 26.92 -7.69 -15.76
N ILE A 219 27.17 -6.44 -15.39
CA ILE A 219 26.19 -5.58 -14.71
C ILE A 219 25.00 -5.29 -15.63
N ASP A 220 25.25 -4.99 -16.91
CA ASP A 220 24.22 -4.75 -17.92
C ASP A 220 23.33 -5.98 -18.13
N ALA A 221 23.92 -7.18 -18.20
CA ALA A 221 23.16 -8.43 -18.25
C ALA A 221 22.28 -8.65 -17.00
N LEU A 222 22.75 -8.24 -15.82
CA LEU A 222 21.97 -8.31 -14.58
C LEU A 222 20.83 -7.28 -14.55
N LEU A 223 21.07 -6.07 -15.04
CA LEU A 223 20.06 -5.01 -15.13
C LEU A 223 18.96 -5.33 -16.15
N MET A 224 19.30 -5.93 -17.28
CA MET A 224 18.35 -6.32 -18.33
C MET A 224 17.55 -7.58 -17.99
N GLY A 225 18.04 -8.41 -17.04
CA GLY A 225 17.39 -9.65 -16.61
C GLY A 225 16.52 -9.55 -15.35
N ALA A 226 16.52 -8.41 -14.66
CA ALA A 226 15.81 -8.17 -13.38
C ALA A 226 14.43 -7.52 -13.57
#